data_AF-A0A9W4HDR6-F1
#
_entry.id   AF-A0A9W4HDR6-F1
#
_cell.length_a   1.000
_cell.length_b   1.000
_cell.length_c   1.000
_cell.angle_alpha   90.00
_cell.angle_beta   90.00
_cell.angle_gamma   90.00
#
_symmetry.space_group_name_H-M   'P 1'
#
loop_
_entity.id
_entity.type
_entity.pdbx_description
1 polymer ?
#
loop_
_entity_poly.entity_id
_entity_poly.type
_entity_poly.pdbx_seq_one_letter_code
_entity_poly.pdbx_strand_id
1 'polypeptide(L)'
;MASEIPFEVDRKVDPSIAVNEISDRHSNTPSLDTTPAPDTSNVENAEKQQKKRFFAKPWGRRQVGAICALVFVAFTLSALVIALPIYFTKIYGYAKDTDDYWKLPQPNEDASYHVQKNAPQFALHNFPDPGLVRHDGIWYAYGTNPKKKNPNSIHVPVATSPDFVNWTLKEDYDTLPTLGTWEGKVNHWAPDVIQRDDGKFVMYYSGQVKKNFGTHHCVGVAVSNGTSPLGPFIPQDEPLACPHKHGGAIDPSPFRDTDGTLYVVYKGDGNSMGHGGNCGNSKKPVVSVPLLLQELKSDGITTVGDAVKILDIDGSDGPLVEAPNLIVTSDGTYYLFFSSHCYTSFGYNVKYAHSKSLKGRYTRADRPLLQTSDWGLESPGGATVSADGSKIVLHANCGPHRCMWAGAIDIRSNNHTIVMTELTANQTATNSTGR
;
A
#
# COMPACT_ATOMS: atom_id res chain seq x y z
N MET A 1 22.84 56.64 6.12
CA MET A 1 21.88 56.68 7.25
C MET A 1 21.55 55.22 7.53
N ALA A 2 22.27 54.50 8.40
CA ALA A 2 22.28 54.62 9.87
C ALA A 2 20.83 54.59 10.40
N SER A 3 20.41 53.63 11.22
CA SER A 3 21.08 53.18 12.44
C SER A 3 20.76 51.73 12.83
N GLU A 4 21.82 50.98 13.08
CA GLU A 4 21.93 49.91 14.08
C GLU A 4 21.82 50.49 15.50
N ILE A 5 21.49 49.68 16.52
CA ILE A 5 22.46 49.21 17.56
C ILE A 5 21.73 48.33 18.61
N PRO A 6 22.31 47.18 18.99
CA PRO A 6 21.89 46.22 20.04
C PRO A 6 22.74 46.35 21.34
N PHE A 7 22.46 45.58 22.40
CA PHE A 7 23.40 45.13 23.48
C PHE A 7 22.65 44.05 24.33
N GLU A 8 23.03 42.75 24.46
CA GLU A 8 24.26 42.06 24.94
C GLU A 8 24.35 42.09 26.50
N VAL A 9 23.93 41.03 27.23
CA VAL A 9 24.74 39.93 27.88
C VAL A 9 25.31 40.39 29.25
N ASP A 10 25.38 39.65 30.37
CA ASP A 10 25.76 38.26 30.64
C ASP A 10 25.48 37.85 32.12
N ARG A 11 25.51 36.52 32.37
CA ARG A 11 25.94 35.78 33.60
C ARG A 11 25.23 35.99 34.96
N LYS A 12 25.22 35.04 35.92
CA LYS A 12 25.42 33.58 36.09
C LYS A 12 25.37 33.35 37.63
N VAL A 13 25.13 32.11 38.05
CA VAL A 13 25.48 31.48 39.35
C VAL A 13 24.37 31.33 40.40
N ASP A 14 24.45 30.15 41.00
CA ASP A 14 23.55 29.26 41.75
C ASP A 14 23.66 29.50 43.29
N PRO A 15 23.23 28.60 44.21
CA PRO A 15 22.13 28.84 45.14
C PRO A 15 22.57 28.77 46.63
N SER A 16 21.58 28.74 47.53
CA SER A 16 21.56 28.08 48.85
C SER A 16 21.57 28.95 50.13
N ILE A 17 20.85 28.41 51.13
CA ILE A 17 21.05 28.51 52.59
C ILE A 17 20.22 29.55 53.38
N ALA A 18 19.26 28.98 54.14
CA ALA A 18 18.99 29.11 55.58
C ALA A 18 18.39 30.43 56.11
N VAL A 19 17.28 30.49 56.88
CA VAL A 19 16.83 29.86 58.17
C VAL A 19 16.66 31.01 59.17
N ASN A 20 15.63 30.88 60.03
CA ASN A 20 15.39 31.59 61.29
C ASN A 20 14.98 33.07 61.20
N GLU A 21 14.16 33.65 62.06
CA GLU A 21 13.31 33.28 63.22
C GLU A 21 12.57 34.60 63.55
N ILE A 22 12.00 34.76 64.75
CA ILE A 22 11.44 35.99 65.37
C ILE A 22 9.91 36.03 65.20
N SER A 23 9.09 36.15 66.24
CA SER A 23 9.28 36.25 67.69
C SER A 23 7.91 36.13 68.35
N ASP A 24 7.94 35.64 69.58
CA ASP A 24 6.90 35.59 70.61
C ASP A 24 6.09 36.87 70.84
N ARG A 25 4.88 36.69 71.38
CA ARG A 25 4.42 37.24 72.69
C ARG A 25 3.04 36.64 73.08
N HIS A 26 3.00 35.90 74.19
CA HIS A 26 2.33 36.25 75.48
C HIS A 26 0.81 36.49 75.39
N SER A 27 -0.06 36.05 76.30
CA SER A 27 -0.04 35.19 77.50
C SER A 27 -1.48 35.26 78.05
N ASN A 28 -2.06 34.17 78.56
CA ASN A 28 -2.85 34.14 79.80
C ASN A 28 -3.60 32.81 79.94
N THR A 29 -3.27 32.08 80.99
CA THR A 29 -4.07 31.02 81.63
C THR A 29 -4.48 31.50 83.02
N PRO A 30 -5.62 31.03 83.53
CA PRO A 30 -5.60 30.08 84.66
C PRO A 30 -6.70 28.99 84.49
N SER A 31 -6.83 27.89 85.24
CA SER A 31 -6.01 26.96 86.05
C SER A 31 -7.04 25.99 86.70
N LEU A 32 -6.58 24.82 87.18
CA LEU A 32 -7.29 23.74 87.93
C LEU A 32 -8.03 22.69 87.05
N ASP A 33 -7.96 21.39 87.28
CA ASP A 33 -7.38 20.58 88.37
C ASP A 33 -7.05 19.16 87.86
N THR A 34 -6.32 18.44 88.72
CA THR A 34 -5.51 17.23 88.57
C THR A 34 -6.27 15.88 88.56
N THR A 35 -5.70 14.88 87.88
CA THR A 35 -5.69 13.44 88.27
C THR A 35 -4.69 12.65 87.39
N PRO A 36 -4.09 11.56 87.91
CA PRO A 36 -2.85 10.97 87.36
C PRO A 36 -3.09 9.97 86.22
N ALA A 37 -2.11 9.91 85.32
CA ALA A 37 -2.09 9.02 84.16
C ALA A 37 -2.04 7.52 84.55
N PRO A 38 -2.73 6.63 83.82
CA PRO A 38 -2.58 5.20 84.00
C PRO A 38 -1.31 4.70 83.32
N ASP A 39 -0.62 3.79 83.99
CA ASP A 39 0.58 3.07 83.58
C ASP A 39 0.33 2.25 82.29
N THR A 40 0.89 2.70 81.16
CA THR A 40 0.72 2.06 79.84
C THR A 40 1.71 0.92 79.56
N SER A 41 2.50 0.49 80.55
CA SER A 41 3.54 -0.53 80.35
C SER A 41 3.01 -1.96 80.09
N ASN A 42 1.71 -2.22 80.32
CA ASN A 42 1.11 -3.56 80.12
C ASN A 42 0.26 -3.72 78.84
N VAL A 43 -0.09 -2.65 78.12
CA VAL A 43 -0.88 -2.74 76.88
C VAL A 43 0.01 -2.93 75.65
N GLU A 44 1.20 -2.30 75.64
CA GLU A 44 2.12 -2.37 74.51
C GLU A 44 2.74 -3.78 74.31
N ASN A 45 2.86 -4.55 75.40
CA ASN A 45 3.35 -5.93 75.34
C ASN A 45 2.30 -6.93 74.84
N ALA A 46 1.01 -6.68 75.09
CA ALA A 46 -0.08 -7.51 74.59
C ALA A 46 -0.31 -7.32 73.08
N GLU A 47 -0.26 -6.08 72.58
CA GLU A 47 -0.36 -5.81 71.14
C GLU A 47 0.85 -6.30 70.33
N LYS A 48 2.07 -6.21 70.87
CA LYS A 48 3.27 -6.76 70.22
C LYS A 48 3.26 -8.30 70.20
N GLN A 49 2.70 -8.97 71.20
CA GLN A 49 2.52 -10.44 71.17
C GLN A 49 1.37 -10.88 70.22
N GLN A 50 0.30 -10.10 70.10
CA GLN A 50 -0.81 -10.40 69.20
C GLN A 50 -0.46 -10.14 67.71
N LYS A 51 0.29 -9.08 67.41
CA LYS A 51 0.83 -8.82 66.05
C LYS A 51 1.87 -9.86 65.61
N LYS A 52 2.69 -10.40 66.53
CA LYS A 52 3.63 -11.50 66.22
C LYS A 52 2.94 -12.84 65.92
N ARG A 53 1.72 -13.07 66.44
CA ARG A 53 0.94 -14.28 66.13
C ARG A 53 0.22 -14.24 64.77
N PHE A 54 -0.07 -13.06 64.23
CA PHE A 54 -0.72 -12.93 62.93
C PHE A 54 0.20 -13.26 61.73
N PHE A 55 1.52 -13.16 61.91
CA PHE A 55 2.51 -13.48 60.86
C PHE A 55 3.19 -14.85 61.03
N ALA A 56 2.75 -15.67 61.98
CA ALA A 56 3.40 -16.94 62.33
C ALA A 56 2.56 -18.17 62.00
N LYS A 57 1.94 -18.21 60.81
CA LYS A 57 1.43 -19.48 60.26
C LYS A 57 1.99 -19.64 58.85
N PRO A 58 2.91 -20.59 58.59
CA PRO A 58 3.40 -20.84 57.25
C PRO A 58 2.18 -21.24 56.40
N TRP A 59 1.96 -20.50 55.32
CA TRP A 59 0.83 -20.78 54.43
C TRP A 59 0.96 -22.20 53.90
N GLY A 60 -0.11 -22.98 54.06
CA GLY A 60 -0.12 -24.34 53.56
C GLY A 60 0.07 -24.33 52.04
N ARG A 61 0.73 -25.36 51.48
CA ARG A 61 0.96 -25.49 50.01
C ARG A 61 -0.30 -25.21 49.17
N ARG A 62 -1.49 -25.54 49.69
CA ARG A 62 -2.78 -25.27 49.05
C ARG A 62 -3.15 -23.78 48.97
N GLN A 63 -2.85 -22.99 50.01
CA GLN A 63 -3.11 -21.55 50.03
C GLN A 63 -2.13 -20.80 49.13
N VAL A 64 -0.85 -21.18 49.16
CA VAL A 64 0.16 -20.65 48.23
C VAL A 64 -0.21 -21.00 46.78
N GLY A 65 -0.60 -22.26 46.52
CA GLY A 65 -1.06 -22.69 45.21
C GLY A 65 -2.29 -21.93 44.71
N ALA A 66 -3.29 -21.70 45.57
CA ALA A 66 -4.48 -20.93 45.22
C ALA A 66 -4.17 -19.47 44.87
N ILE A 67 -3.26 -18.84 45.61
CA ILE A 67 -2.89 -17.44 45.37
C ILE A 67 -2.01 -17.31 44.12
N CYS A 68 -1.07 -18.23 43.88
CA CYS A 68 -0.34 -18.29 42.62
C CYS A 68 -1.28 -18.49 41.43
N ALA A 69 -2.30 -19.36 41.55
CA ALA A 69 -3.30 -19.55 40.51
C ALA A 69 -4.14 -18.29 40.25
N LEU A 70 -4.57 -17.59 41.31
CA LEU A 70 -5.31 -16.33 41.18
C LEU A 70 -4.45 -15.23 40.54
N VAL A 71 -3.18 -15.11 40.91
CA VAL A 71 -2.24 -14.17 40.28
C VAL A 71 -2.01 -14.51 38.81
N PHE A 72 -1.87 -15.80 38.47
CA PHE A 72 -1.73 -16.24 37.09
C PHE A 72 -3.00 -15.96 36.26
N VAL A 73 -4.18 -16.21 36.82
CA VAL A 73 -5.47 -15.87 36.18
C VAL A 73 -5.61 -14.36 35.99
N ALA A 74 -5.21 -13.55 36.98
CA ALA A 74 -5.24 -12.10 36.87
C ALA A 74 -4.25 -11.58 35.80
N PHE A 75 -3.04 -12.15 35.73
CA PHE A 75 -2.04 -11.80 34.71
C PHE A 75 -2.50 -12.20 33.30
N THR A 76 -3.07 -13.40 33.15
CA THR A 76 -3.59 -13.86 31.85
C THR A 76 -4.79 -13.05 31.39
N LEU A 77 -5.73 -12.72 32.29
CA LEU A 77 -6.84 -11.80 31.98
C LEU A 77 -6.34 -10.40 31.62
N SER A 78 -5.36 -9.86 32.35
CA SER A 78 -4.78 -8.55 32.03
C SER A 78 -4.05 -8.55 30.69
N ALA A 79 -3.29 -9.61 30.40
CA ALA A 79 -2.65 -9.81 29.10
C ALA A 79 -3.69 -9.93 27.98
N LEU A 80 -4.80 -10.63 28.20
CA LEU A 80 -5.90 -10.72 27.23
C LEU A 80 -6.60 -9.38 27.04
N VAL A 81 -6.87 -8.61 28.11
CA VAL A 81 -7.50 -7.29 28.03
C VAL A 81 -6.62 -6.26 27.32
N ILE A 82 -5.30 -6.43 27.30
CA ILE A 82 -4.38 -5.57 26.53
C ILE A 82 -4.16 -6.12 25.12
N ALA A 83 -3.91 -7.42 24.99
CA ALA A 83 -3.57 -8.06 23.73
C ALA A 83 -4.77 -8.20 22.80
N LEU A 84 -5.99 -8.47 23.30
CA LEU A 84 -7.19 -8.59 22.45
C LEU A 84 -7.51 -7.26 21.77
N PRO A 85 -7.60 -6.09 22.45
CA PRO A 85 -7.80 -4.83 21.75
C PRO A 85 -6.67 -4.49 20.79
N ILE A 86 -5.40 -4.82 21.09
CA ILE A 86 -4.29 -4.63 20.15
C ILE A 86 -4.41 -5.58 18.94
N TYR A 87 -4.78 -6.84 19.17
CA TYR A 87 -5.00 -7.85 18.14
C TYR A 87 -6.21 -7.50 17.27
N PHE A 88 -7.31 -7.09 17.88
CA PHE A 88 -8.51 -6.61 17.20
C PHE A 88 -8.27 -5.27 16.50
N THR A 89 -7.51 -4.32 17.04
CA THR A 89 -7.14 -3.09 16.31
C THR A 89 -6.11 -3.36 15.22
N LYS A 90 -5.32 -4.43 15.28
CA LYS A 90 -4.38 -4.78 14.21
C LYS A 90 -5.04 -5.60 13.09
N ILE A 91 -6.08 -6.38 13.42
CA ILE A 91 -6.89 -7.14 12.46
C ILE A 91 -8.04 -6.33 11.89
N TYR A 92 -8.72 -5.50 12.69
CA TYR A 92 -9.88 -4.68 12.32
C TYR A 92 -9.58 -3.17 12.24
N GLY A 93 -8.38 -2.71 12.61
CA GLY A 93 -7.96 -1.32 12.38
C GLY A 93 -7.43 -1.06 10.97
N TYR A 94 -7.57 -2.03 10.08
CA TYR A 94 -7.53 -1.81 8.65
C TYR A 94 -8.76 -0.96 8.27
N ALA A 95 -8.57 0.35 8.32
CA ALA A 95 -9.48 1.41 7.89
C ALA A 95 -10.91 1.34 8.49
N LYS A 96 -11.10 2.02 9.63
CA LYS A 96 -12.41 2.58 10.02
C LYS A 96 -12.73 3.83 9.18
N ASP A 97 -12.44 3.77 7.88
CA ASP A 97 -12.74 4.80 6.90
C ASP A 97 -13.73 4.15 5.93
N THR A 98 -14.87 4.81 5.74
CA THR A 98 -16.16 4.26 5.31
C THR A 98 -16.23 3.92 3.82
N ASP A 99 -15.22 3.25 3.28
CA ASP A 99 -15.14 2.88 1.86
C ASP A 99 -16.01 1.66 1.55
N ASP A 100 -17.28 1.77 1.92
CA ASP A 100 -18.36 0.85 1.61
C ASP A 100 -18.88 1.08 0.19
N TYR A 101 -18.09 1.72 -0.69
CA TYR A 101 -18.44 1.94 -2.10
C TYR A 101 -18.83 0.64 -2.80
N TRP A 102 -18.11 -0.45 -2.48
CA TRP A 102 -18.40 -1.79 -2.98
C TRP A 102 -19.79 -2.33 -2.59
N LYS A 103 -20.44 -1.77 -1.57
CA LYS A 103 -21.81 -2.12 -1.14
C LYS A 103 -22.88 -1.30 -1.85
N LEU A 104 -22.52 -0.24 -2.57
CA LEU A 104 -23.50 0.60 -3.25
C LEU A 104 -24.14 -0.21 -4.39
N PRO A 105 -25.46 -0.08 -4.60
CA PRO A 105 -26.13 -0.72 -5.73
C PRO A 105 -25.46 -0.30 -7.04
N GLN A 106 -25.08 -1.28 -7.86
CA GLN A 106 -24.53 -1.02 -9.19
C GLN A 106 -25.69 -0.86 -10.17
N PRO A 107 -25.94 0.34 -10.73
CA PRO A 107 -27.03 0.53 -11.68
C PRO A 107 -26.73 -0.22 -12.98
N ASN A 108 -27.69 -1.04 -13.44
CA ASN A 108 -27.64 -1.74 -14.73
C ASN A 108 -26.41 -2.68 -14.90
N GLU A 109 -26.16 -3.54 -13.91
CA GLU A 109 -25.10 -4.56 -14.02
C GLU A 109 -25.34 -5.53 -15.19
N ASP A 110 -24.29 -5.75 -15.99
CA ASP A 110 -24.35 -6.68 -17.11
C ASP A 110 -24.50 -8.12 -16.62
N ALA A 111 -25.37 -8.90 -17.27
CA ALA A 111 -25.59 -10.31 -16.91
C ALA A 111 -24.30 -11.16 -16.94
N SER A 112 -23.27 -10.73 -17.67
CA SER A 112 -21.95 -11.37 -17.70
C SER A 112 -21.30 -11.51 -16.32
N TYR A 113 -21.60 -10.60 -15.38
CA TYR A 113 -21.07 -10.63 -14.01
C TYR A 113 -21.62 -11.77 -13.15
N HIS A 114 -22.73 -12.39 -13.58
CA HIS A 114 -23.35 -13.51 -12.88
C HIS A 114 -23.04 -14.86 -13.51
N VAL A 115 -22.19 -14.89 -14.54
CA VAL A 115 -21.77 -16.13 -15.19
C VAL A 115 -20.48 -16.61 -14.56
N GLN A 116 -20.52 -17.71 -13.80
CA GLN A 116 -19.37 -18.23 -13.05
C GLN A 116 -18.13 -18.51 -13.92
N LYS A 117 -18.33 -18.94 -15.17
CA LYS A 117 -17.23 -19.23 -16.11
C LYS A 117 -16.44 -17.99 -16.54
N ASN A 118 -17.00 -16.79 -16.35
CA ASN A 118 -16.33 -15.52 -16.64
C ASN A 118 -15.44 -15.05 -15.48
N ALA A 119 -15.46 -15.75 -14.33
CA ALA A 119 -14.63 -15.40 -13.19
C ALA A 119 -13.14 -15.45 -13.57
N PRO A 120 -12.32 -14.49 -13.12
CA PRO A 120 -10.87 -14.64 -13.13
C PRO A 120 -10.45 -15.94 -12.44
N GLN A 121 -9.45 -16.61 -13.00
CA GLN A 121 -8.89 -17.84 -12.46
C GLN A 121 -7.67 -17.52 -11.60
N PHE A 122 -7.56 -18.18 -10.44
CA PHE A 122 -6.40 -18.07 -9.58
C PHE A 122 -5.15 -18.53 -10.36
N ALA A 123 -4.10 -17.70 -10.39
CA ALA A 123 -2.89 -18.01 -11.13
C ALA A 123 -1.69 -18.27 -10.20
N LEU A 124 -1.36 -17.32 -9.31
CA LEU A 124 -0.17 -17.42 -8.45
C LEU A 124 -0.42 -16.84 -7.06
N HIS A 125 0.20 -17.47 -6.06
CA HIS A 125 0.17 -17.00 -4.69
C HIS A 125 1.18 -15.86 -4.45
N ASN A 126 0.77 -14.79 -3.77
CA ASN A 126 1.63 -13.65 -3.38
C ASN A 126 2.45 -13.04 -4.54
N PHE A 127 1.75 -12.65 -5.60
CA PHE A 127 2.30 -12.05 -6.81
C PHE A 127 1.52 -10.75 -7.11
N PRO A 128 1.83 -9.66 -6.38
CA PRO A 128 1.12 -8.40 -6.53
C PRO A 128 1.56 -7.64 -7.78
N ASP A 129 0.67 -6.77 -8.25
CA ASP A 129 0.92 -5.78 -9.32
C ASP A 129 1.52 -6.40 -10.60
N PRO A 130 0.85 -7.40 -11.22
CA PRO A 130 1.39 -8.13 -12.37
C PRO A 130 1.46 -7.27 -13.65
N GLY A 131 2.66 -6.92 -14.11
CA GLY A 131 2.91 -6.46 -15.49
C GLY A 131 2.98 -7.64 -16.47
N LEU A 132 2.75 -7.40 -17.76
CA LEU A 132 2.49 -8.48 -18.74
C LEU A 132 3.12 -8.23 -20.11
N VAL A 133 3.84 -9.22 -20.63
CA VAL A 133 4.25 -9.24 -22.05
C VAL A 133 4.05 -10.63 -22.66
N ARG A 134 3.77 -10.67 -23.97
CA ARG A 134 3.75 -11.91 -24.76
C ARG A 134 4.89 -11.90 -25.75
N HIS A 135 5.67 -12.98 -25.78
CA HIS A 135 6.79 -13.14 -26.70
C HIS A 135 6.92 -14.60 -27.12
N ASP A 136 7.07 -14.84 -28.42
CA ASP A 136 7.20 -16.18 -29.02
C ASP A 136 6.15 -17.20 -28.53
N GLY A 137 4.90 -16.73 -28.43
CA GLY A 137 3.76 -17.55 -28.00
C GLY A 137 3.65 -17.76 -26.48
N ILE A 138 4.65 -17.34 -25.70
CA ILE A 138 4.67 -17.46 -24.23
C ILE A 138 4.29 -16.12 -23.60
N TRP A 139 3.50 -16.20 -22.53
CA TRP A 139 3.18 -15.07 -21.67
C TRP A 139 4.16 -14.99 -20.52
N TYR A 140 4.55 -13.77 -20.15
CA TYR A 140 5.44 -13.45 -19.05
C TYR A 140 4.73 -12.44 -18.16
N ALA A 141 4.63 -12.73 -16.86
CA ALA A 141 4.13 -11.82 -15.86
C ALA A 141 5.26 -11.42 -14.90
N TYR A 142 5.36 -10.14 -14.55
CA TYR A 142 6.37 -9.60 -13.62
C TYR A 142 5.65 -9.00 -12.42
N GLY A 143 6.11 -9.29 -11.22
CA GLY A 143 5.39 -8.91 -10.00
C GLY A 143 6.18 -7.96 -9.10
N THR A 144 5.48 -7.25 -8.22
CA THR A 144 6.09 -6.53 -7.11
C THR A 144 6.90 -7.48 -6.23
N ASN A 145 8.04 -7.02 -5.73
CA ASN A 145 8.86 -7.77 -4.78
C ASN A 145 8.04 -8.28 -3.58
N PRO A 146 7.91 -9.59 -3.39
CA PRO A 146 7.30 -10.14 -2.19
C PRO A 146 8.32 -10.00 -1.06
N LYS A 147 8.31 -8.87 -0.33
CA LYS A 147 9.24 -8.55 0.77
C LYS A 147 9.68 -9.79 1.57
N LYS A 148 10.84 -10.36 1.24
CA LYS A 148 11.52 -11.37 2.08
C LYS A 148 12.50 -10.62 2.98
N LYS A 149 12.63 -11.00 4.25
CA LYS A 149 13.62 -10.42 5.19
C LYS A 149 15.08 -10.82 4.86
N ASN A 150 15.34 -11.29 3.66
CA ASN A 150 16.61 -11.89 3.25
C ASN A 150 17.31 -10.99 2.22
N PRO A 151 18.61 -10.67 2.37
CA PRO A 151 19.39 -9.92 1.38
C PRO A 151 19.44 -10.57 -0.02
N ASN A 152 19.18 -11.87 -0.15
CA ASN A 152 19.05 -12.58 -1.44
C ASN A 152 17.60 -12.58 -1.97
N SER A 153 16.76 -11.61 -1.56
CA SER A 153 15.39 -11.52 -2.07
C SER A 153 15.40 -11.18 -3.55
N ILE A 154 14.65 -11.93 -4.35
CA ILE A 154 14.32 -11.57 -5.73
C ILE A 154 13.75 -10.16 -5.74
N HIS A 155 14.39 -9.28 -6.52
CA HIS A 155 13.98 -7.90 -6.72
C HIS A 155 12.68 -7.84 -7.52
N VAL A 156 12.64 -8.50 -8.68
CA VAL A 156 11.44 -8.59 -9.54
C VAL A 156 11.20 -10.05 -9.95
N PRO A 157 10.22 -10.76 -9.34
CA PRO A 157 9.86 -12.12 -9.73
C PRO A 157 9.17 -12.15 -11.09
N VAL A 158 9.30 -13.28 -11.78
CA VAL A 158 8.67 -13.52 -13.08
C VAL A 158 8.01 -14.89 -13.14
N ALA A 159 6.86 -14.96 -13.77
CA ALA A 159 6.16 -16.19 -14.08
C ALA A 159 5.86 -16.30 -15.57
N THR A 160 5.70 -17.52 -16.06
CA THR A 160 5.43 -17.79 -17.48
C THR A 160 4.22 -18.69 -17.68
N SER A 161 3.50 -18.48 -18.78
CA SER A 161 2.39 -19.34 -19.18
C SER A 161 2.34 -19.54 -20.69
N PRO A 162 2.21 -20.78 -21.21
CA PRO A 162 2.04 -21.01 -22.64
C PRO A 162 0.60 -20.74 -23.13
N ASP A 163 -0.39 -20.75 -22.25
CA ASP A 163 -1.82 -20.77 -22.59
C ASP A 163 -2.64 -19.70 -21.85
N PHE A 164 -2.00 -18.87 -21.03
CA PHE A 164 -2.58 -17.87 -20.12
C PHE A 164 -3.38 -18.42 -18.94
N VAL A 165 -3.47 -19.74 -18.81
CA VAL A 165 -4.23 -20.44 -17.77
C VAL A 165 -3.27 -21.07 -16.76
N ASN A 166 -2.29 -21.82 -17.25
CA ASN A 166 -1.32 -22.53 -16.43
C ASN A 166 -0.06 -21.67 -16.27
N TRP A 167 0.14 -21.12 -15.07
CA TRP A 167 1.25 -20.22 -14.75
C TRP A 167 2.32 -20.91 -13.90
N THR A 168 3.58 -20.73 -14.28
CA THR A 168 4.74 -21.25 -13.56
C THR A 168 5.62 -20.12 -13.09
N LEU A 169 5.75 -19.95 -11.78
CA LEU A 169 6.69 -19.00 -11.16
C LEU A 169 8.14 -19.49 -11.32
N LYS A 170 9.06 -18.59 -11.64
CA LYS A 170 10.50 -18.88 -11.62
C LYS A 170 11.07 -18.55 -10.23
N GLU A 171 10.95 -19.50 -9.31
CA GLU A 171 11.19 -19.34 -7.86
C GLU A 171 12.56 -18.78 -7.45
N ASP A 172 13.61 -19.01 -8.25
CA ASP A 172 14.99 -18.60 -7.96
C ASP A 172 15.57 -17.70 -9.07
N TYR A 173 14.70 -16.98 -9.78
CA TYR A 173 15.12 -16.11 -10.87
C TYR A 173 14.72 -14.66 -10.62
N ASP A 174 15.72 -13.79 -10.71
CA ASP A 174 15.53 -12.35 -10.57
C ASP A 174 15.76 -11.67 -11.91
N THR A 175 14.70 -11.03 -12.41
CA THR A 175 14.78 -10.31 -13.68
C THR A 175 15.54 -9.00 -13.54
N LEU A 176 15.60 -8.38 -12.36
CA LEU A 176 16.28 -7.11 -12.11
C LEU A 176 17.26 -7.25 -10.92
N PRO A 177 18.36 -8.01 -11.08
CA PRO A 177 19.21 -8.44 -9.95
C PRO A 177 20.07 -7.32 -9.33
N THR A 178 20.04 -6.11 -9.89
CA THR A 178 20.86 -4.96 -9.47
C THR A 178 20.01 -3.72 -9.30
N LEU A 179 20.46 -2.81 -8.44
CA LEU A 179 19.83 -1.50 -8.24
C LEU A 179 20.42 -0.45 -9.17
N GLY A 180 19.59 0.48 -9.64
CA GLY A 180 20.06 1.73 -10.24
C GLY A 180 20.80 2.58 -9.20
N THR A 181 21.75 3.41 -9.64
CA THR A 181 22.60 4.15 -8.68
C THR A 181 21.83 5.15 -7.83
N TRP A 182 20.67 5.61 -8.28
CA TRP A 182 19.77 6.52 -7.57
C TRP A 182 18.95 5.84 -6.45
N GLU A 183 18.89 4.52 -6.42
CA GLU A 183 18.07 3.74 -5.49
C GLU A 183 18.75 3.56 -4.14
N GLY A 184 17.94 3.53 -3.07
CA GLY A 184 18.43 3.38 -1.70
C GLY A 184 18.53 1.94 -1.21
N LYS A 185 17.67 1.05 -1.72
CA LYS A 185 17.56 -0.36 -1.34
C LYS A 185 16.60 -1.09 -2.28
N VAL A 186 16.57 -2.42 -2.18
CA VAL A 186 15.56 -3.28 -2.79
C VAL A 186 14.16 -2.91 -2.28
N ASN A 187 13.36 -2.29 -3.13
CA ASN A 187 11.94 -2.01 -2.89
C ASN A 187 11.24 -1.71 -4.24
N HIS A 188 11.36 -2.64 -5.18
CA HIS A 188 10.79 -2.50 -6.53
C HIS A 188 9.32 -2.89 -6.56
N TRP A 189 8.47 -1.99 -7.04
CA TRP A 189 7.02 -2.19 -7.15
C TRP A 189 6.52 -2.04 -8.59
N ALA A 190 5.43 -2.75 -8.89
CA ALA A 190 4.65 -2.68 -10.12
C ALA A 190 5.51 -2.64 -11.40
N PRO A 191 6.33 -3.68 -11.65
CA PRO A 191 7.13 -3.73 -12.84
C PRO A 191 6.28 -4.10 -14.06
N ASP A 192 6.48 -3.40 -15.18
CA ASP A 192 5.81 -3.70 -16.45
C ASP A 192 6.79 -3.57 -17.63
N VAL A 193 6.56 -4.34 -18.69
CA VAL A 193 7.59 -4.63 -19.70
C VAL A 193 7.04 -4.47 -21.12
N ILE A 194 7.84 -3.83 -21.99
CA ILE A 194 7.55 -3.76 -23.43
C ILE A 194 8.76 -4.19 -24.26
N GLN A 195 8.49 -4.79 -25.43
CA GLN A 195 9.52 -5.10 -26.41
C GLN A 195 9.77 -3.91 -27.35
N ARG A 196 11.03 -3.59 -27.57
CA ARG A 196 11.53 -2.62 -28.56
C ARG A 196 11.65 -3.27 -29.94
N ASP A 197 11.79 -2.43 -30.95
CA ASP A 197 11.88 -2.86 -32.35
C ASP A 197 13.19 -3.61 -32.66
N ASP A 198 14.24 -3.39 -31.86
CA ASP A 198 15.51 -4.13 -31.91
C ASP A 198 15.46 -5.49 -31.17
N GLY A 199 14.28 -5.89 -30.69
CA GLY A 199 14.03 -7.15 -29.99
C GLY A 199 14.40 -7.13 -28.51
N LYS A 200 15.02 -6.07 -28.00
CA LYS A 200 15.28 -5.91 -26.56
C LYS A 200 14.00 -5.58 -25.80
N PHE A 201 14.01 -5.82 -24.50
CA PHE A 201 12.91 -5.51 -23.60
C PHE A 201 13.28 -4.35 -22.69
N VAL A 202 12.31 -3.50 -22.38
CA VAL A 202 12.43 -2.42 -21.41
C VAL A 202 11.46 -2.70 -20.28
N MET A 203 11.98 -2.76 -19.06
CA MET A 203 11.21 -2.86 -17.82
C MET A 203 11.14 -1.47 -17.18
N TYR A 204 9.93 -1.06 -16.84
CA TYR A 204 9.68 0.11 -16.00
C TYR A 204 9.24 -0.39 -14.64
N TYR A 205 9.65 0.30 -13.58
CA TYR A 205 9.37 -0.12 -12.21
C TYR A 205 9.36 1.08 -11.27
N SER A 206 8.73 0.95 -10.11
CA SER A 206 8.85 1.94 -9.04
C SER A 206 10.02 1.57 -8.14
N GLY A 207 11.02 2.44 -8.02
CA GLY A 207 12.19 2.23 -7.14
C GLY A 207 12.23 3.23 -6.00
N GLN A 208 12.62 2.78 -4.80
CA GLN A 208 12.75 3.69 -3.66
C GLN A 208 14.04 4.51 -3.79
N VAL A 209 13.88 5.83 -3.82
CA VAL A 209 15.00 6.79 -3.85
C VAL A 209 15.87 6.70 -2.59
N LYS A 210 17.11 7.19 -2.69
CA LYS A 210 17.97 7.41 -1.51
C LYS A 210 17.31 8.33 -0.48
N LYS A 211 17.78 8.25 0.77
CA LYS A 211 17.15 8.84 1.96
C LYS A 211 16.90 10.36 1.90
N ASN A 212 17.55 11.09 0.99
CA ASN A 212 17.36 12.53 0.81
C ASN A 212 15.95 12.91 0.33
N PHE A 213 15.19 11.97 -0.26
CA PHE A 213 13.79 12.16 -0.61
C PHE A 213 12.89 11.14 0.13
N GLY A 214 13.17 10.91 1.42
CA GLY A 214 12.31 10.14 2.31
C GLY A 214 12.15 8.67 1.91
N THR A 215 10.91 8.17 1.97
CA THR A 215 10.52 6.83 1.52
C THR A 215 9.77 6.84 0.20
N HIS A 216 9.87 7.95 -0.55
CA HIS A 216 9.21 8.12 -1.84
C HIS A 216 9.81 7.21 -2.91
N HIS A 217 9.03 6.94 -3.93
CA HIS A 217 9.45 6.17 -5.09
C HIS A 217 9.47 7.06 -6.31
N CYS A 218 10.31 6.69 -7.27
CA CYS A 218 10.33 7.28 -8.59
C CYS A 218 10.31 6.17 -9.64
N VAL A 219 9.92 6.50 -10.87
CA VAL A 219 9.88 5.53 -11.97
C VAL A 219 11.30 5.30 -12.45
N GLY A 220 11.78 4.07 -12.29
CA GLY A 220 12.99 3.55 -12.89
C GLY A 220 12.73 2.91 -14.25
N VAL A 221 13.81 2.75 -15.00
CA VAL A 221 13.78 2.03 -16.28
C VAL A 221 15.02 1.16 -16.41
N ALA A 222 14.87 -0.04 -16.95
CA ALA A 222 15.93 -1.03 -17.13
C ALA A 222 15.80 -1.71 -18.48
N VAL A 223 16.93 -2.02 -19.13
CA VAL A 223 16.94 -2.64 -20.47
C VAL A 223 17.50 -4.06 -20.38
N SER A 224 16.87 -5.02 -21.05
CA SER A 224 17.34 -6.40 -21.07
C SER A 224 18.74 -6.53 -21.69
N ASN A 225 19.57 -7.38 -21.09
CA ASN A 225 20.81 -7.82 -21.70
C ASN A 225 20.53 -8.87 -22.78
N GLY A 226 20.22 -8.41 -24.00
CA GLY A 226 19.82 -9.24 -25.14
C GLY A 226 18.33 -9.18 -25.42
N THR A 227 17.80 -10.18 -26.11
CA THR A 227 16.40 -10.23 -26.60
C THR A 227 15.54 -11.22 -25.82
N SER A 228 15.91 -11.51 -24.56
CA SER A 228 15.11 -12.37 -23.70
C SER A 228 14.16 -11.53 -22.85
N PRO A 229 12.86 -11.86 -22.79
CA PRO A 229 11.92 -11.22 -21.85
C PRO A 229 12.27 -11.52 -20.38
N LEU A 230 13.11 -12.52 -20.11
CA LEU A 230 13.61 -12.78 -18.75
C LEU A 230 14.73 -11.81 -18.34
N GLY A 231 15.27 -10.99 -19.26
CA GLY A 231 16.43 -10.16 -18.96
C GLY A 231 17.73 -11.01 -18.90
N PRO A 232 18.64 -10.76 -17.92
CA PRO A 232 18.48 -9.81 -16.83
C PRO A 232 18.37 -8.37 -17.35
N PHE A 233 17.56 -7.58 -16.68
CA PHE A 233 17.38 -6.16 -16.96
C PHE A 233 18.46 -5.37 -16.21
N ILE A 234 19.06 -4.41 -16.91
CA ILE A 234 20.12 -3.54 -16.38
C ILE A 234 19.49 -2.15 -16.15
N PRO A 235 19.36 -1.70 -14.89
CA PRO A 235 18.73 -0.42 -14.57
C PRO A 235 19.59 0.75 -15.06
N GLN A 236 18.93 1.85 -15.41
CA GLN A 236 19.60 3.12 -15.66
C GLN A 236 20.08 3.76 -14.35
N ASP A 237 21.11 4.60 -14.46
CA ASP A 237 21.73 5.27 -13.31
C ASP A 237 20.86 6.37 -12.70
N GLU A 238 19.87 6.88 -13.46
CA GLU A 238 18.92 7.91 -13.05
C GLU A 238 17.47 7.43 -13.25
N PRO A 239 16.50 7.92 -12.45
CA PRO A 239 15.09 7.61 -12.65
C PRO A 239 14.57 8.26 -13.94
N LEU A 240 13.65 7.57 -14.63
CA LEU A 240 12.95 8.08 -15.80
C LEU A 240 12.01 9.24 -15.44
N ALA A 241 11.30 9.14 -14.31
CA ALA A 241 10.39 10.18 -13.84
C ALA A 241 10.36 10.26 -12.31
N CYS A 242 10.52 11.47 -11.78
CA CYS A 242 10.52 11.73 -10.33
C CYS A 242 9.84 13.08 -10.02
N PRO A 243 8.50 13.20 -10.21
CA PRO A 243 7.80 14.46 -10.02
C PRO A 243 7.64 14.77 -8.52
N HIS A 244 8.64 15.43 -7.93
CA HIS A 244 8.67 15.78 -6.50
C HIS A 244 7.43 16.53 -6.01
N LYS A 245 6.80 17.36 -6.87
CA LYS A 245 5.54 18.06 -6.56
C LYS A 245 4.36 17.12 -6.24
N HIS A 246 4.46 15.86 -6.64
CA HIS A 246 3.49 14.80 -6.37
C HIS A 246 4.07 13.74 -5.44
N GLY A 247 5.11 14.02 -4.66
CA GLY A 247 5.69 13.01 -3.76
C GLY A 247 6.41 11.87 -4.51
N GLY A 248 6.81 12.09 -5.75
CA GLY A 248 7.41 11.07 -6.61
C GLY A 248 6.39 10.42 -7.55
N ALA A 249 6.75 9.23 -8.06
CA ALA A 249 5.92 8.50 -9.00
C ALA A 249 6.05 6.99 -8.83
N ILE A 250 4.94 6.29 -9.07
CA ILE A 250 4.83 4.83 -9.00
C ILE A 250 3.98 4.27 -10.15
N ASP A 251 3.92 2.95 -10.20
CA ASP A 251 3.08 2.14 -11.10
C ASP A 251 3.23 2.51 -12.58
N PRO A 252 4.45 2.44 -13.15
CA PRO A 252 4.62 2.67 -14.57
C PRO A 252 4.07 1.50 -15.40
N SER A 253 3.36 1.82 -16.48
CA SER A 253 2.97 0.86 -17.51
C SER A 253 3.32 1.40 -18.90
N PRO A 254 4.10 0.68 -19.71
CA PRO A 254 4.45 1.10 -21.06
C PRO A 254 3.27 0.93 -22.02
N PHE A 255 3.21 1.82 -22.99
CA PHE A 255 2.23 1.80 -24.07
C PHE A 255 2.92 2.08 -25.41
N ARG A 256 2.50 1.38 -26.44
CA ARG A 256 2.89 1.67 -27.83
C ARG A 256 1.64 2.05 -28.60
N ASP A 257 1.62 3.26 -29.14
CA ASP A 257 0.50 3.75 -29.92
C ASP A 257 0.50 3.14 -31.34
N THR A 258 -0.59 3.35 -32.06
CA THR A 258 -0.83 2.85 -33.43
C THR A 258 0.18 3.33 -34.46
N ASP A 259 0.86 4.46 -34.22
CA ASP A 259 1.93 5.00 -35.06
C ASP A 259 3.34 4.47 -34.67
N GLY A 260 3.41 3.61 -33.66
CA GLY A 260 4.65 3.04 -33.14
C GLY A 260 5.33 3.87 -32.04
N THR A 261 4.82 5.07 -31.74
CA THR A 261 5.36 5.93 -30.67
C THR A 261 5.24 5.25 -29.32
N LEU A 262 6.31 5.31 -28.53
CA LEU A 262 6.38 4.75 -27.19
C LEU A 262 5.97 5.79 -26.16
N TYR A 263 5.21 5.34 -25.17
CA TYR A 263 4.82 6.10 -24.01
C TYR A 263 5.00 5.25 -22.76
N VAL A 264 5.10 5.91 -21.62
CA VAL A 264 4.86 5.30 -20.30
C VAL A 264 3.81 6.11 -19.58
N VAL A 265 2.78 5.43 -19.07
CA VAL A 265 1.81 6.01 -18.15
C VAL A 265 2.19 5.64 -16.73
N TYR A 266 2.10 6.58 -15.78
CA TYR A 266 2.42 6.32 -14.38
C TYR A 266 1.61 7.22 -13.44
N LYS A 267 1.53 6.85 -12.16
CA LYS A 267 0.92 7.65 -11.10
C LYS A 267 1.91 8.65 -10.54
N GLY A 268 1.51 9.91 -10.42
CA GLY A 268 2.14 10.82 -9.45
C GLY A 268 1.65 10.47 -8.04
N ASP A 269 2.56 10.15 -7.12
CA ASP A 269 2.23 9.58 -5.80
C ASP A 269 1.72 10.63 -4.78
N GLY A 270 0.80 11.49 -5.23
CA GLY A 270 0.37 12.67 -4.50
C GLY A 270 -0.24 12.34 -3.14
N ASN A 271 -0.82 11.14 -3.01
CA ASN A 271 -1.38 10.67 -1.75
C ASN A 271 -0.32 10.54 -0.63
N SER A 272 0.96 10.36 -0.96
CA SER A 272 2.07 10.39 0.00
C SER A 272 2.29 11.76 0.64
N MET A 273 1.75 12.82 0.02
CA MET A 273 1.80 14.22 0.47
C MET A 273 0.44 14.70 0.99
N GLY A 274 -0.54 13.81 1.16
CA GLY A 274 -1.87 14.14 1.64
C GLY A 274 -1.93 14.42 3.15
N HIS A 275 -3.14 14.67 3.64
CA HIS A 275 -3.39 15.05 5.04
C HIS A 275 -3.66 13.86 5.97
N GLY A 276 -3.30 12.65 5.53
CA GLY A 276 -3.46 11.39 6.26
C GLY A 276 -4.79 10.69 5.97
N GLY A 277 -5.06 9.62 6.74
CA GLY A 277 -6.19 8.73 6.52
C GLY A 277 -5.82 7.56 5.60
N ASN A 278 -6.82 6.95 4.95
CA ASN A 278 -6.64 5.80 4.07
C ASN A 278 -5.71 6.16 2.90
N CYS A 279 -4.67 5.35 2.69
CA CYS A 279 -3.56 5.62 1.76
C CYS A 279 -2.95 7.04 1.84
N GLY A 280 -3.08 7.73 2.97
CA GLY A 280 -2.49 9.06 3.21
C GLY A 280 -3.30 10.25 2.67
N ASN A 281 -4.46 10.03 2.03
CA ASN A 281 -5.17 11.10 1.32
C ASN A 281 -6.70 11.12 1.45
N SER A 282 -7.28 10.43 2.44
CA SER A 282 -8.74 10.49 2.66
C SER A 282 -9.18 11.65 3.56
N LYS A 283 -8.27 12.22 4.36
CA LYS A 283 -8.57 13.42 5.16
C LYS A 283 -8.56 14.67 4.30
N LYS A 284 -9.64 15.45 4.39
CA LYS A 284 -9.80 16.69 3.63
C LYS A 284 -8.84 17.80 4.11
N PRO A 285 -8.39 18.68 3.20
CA PRO A 285 -8.64 18.64 1.76
C PRO A 285 -7.86 17.50 1.09
N VAL A 286 -8.51 16.72 0.22
CA VAL A 286 -7.80 15.68 -0.54
C VAL A 286 -6.89 16.34 -1.57
N VAL A 287 -5.69 15.80 -1.78
CA VAL A 287 -4.73 16.32 -2.76
C VAL A 287 -4.82 15.57 -4.08
N SER A 288 -4.39 16.20 -5.17
CA SER A 288 -4.33 15.61 -6.52
C SER A 288 -3.45 14.36 -6.55
N VAL A 289 -3.92 13.33 -7.25
CA VAL A 289 -3.18 12.08 -7.49
C VAL A 289 -3.32 11.78 -8.99
N PRO A 290 -2.46 12.39 -9.83
CA PRO A 290 -2.64 12.36 -11.28
C PRO A 290 -2.07 11.09 -11.90
N LEU A 291 -2.69 10.62 -12.98
CA LEU A 291 -2.07 9.74 -13.96
C LEU A 291 -1.41 10.60 -15.05
N LEU A 292 -0.12 10.40 -15.24
CA LEU A 292 0.76 11.16 -16.12
C LEU A 292 1.19 10.28 -17.28
N LEU A 293 1.23 10.84 -18.49
CA LEU A 293 1.67 10.19 -19.71
C LEU A 293 2.95 10.87 -20.22
N GLN A 294 4.03 10.12 -20.32
CA GLN A 294 5.31 10.59 -20.84
C GLN A 294 5.59 9.94 -22.19
N GLU A 295 5.79 10.77 -23.21
CA GLU A 295 6.25 10.33 -24.53
C GLU A 295 7.74 9.97 -24.46
N LEU A 296 8.13 8.93 -25.21
CA LEU A 296 9.47 8.37 -25.26
C LEU A 296 9.95 8.28 -26.72
N LYS A 297 11.27 8.38 -26.92
CA LYS A 297 11.88 7.98 -28.19
C LYS A 297 11.74 6.47 -28.39
N SER A 298 12.08 5.99 -29.58
CA SER A 298 12.05 4.56 -29.94
C SER A 298 12.99 3.68 -29.11
N ASP A 299 13.93 4.26 -28.36
CA ASP A 299 14.75 3.52 -27.40
C ASP A 299 13.99 3.12 -26.12
N GLY A 300 12.78 3.66 -25.90
CA GLY A 300 11.96 3.40 -24.73
C GLY A 300 12.54 3.92 -23.41
N ILE A 301 13.57 4.76 -23.43
CA ILE A 301 14.22 5.26 -22.20
C ILE A 301 14.45 6.77 -22.24
N THR A 302 14.50 7.39 -23.41
CA THR A 302 14.70 8.83 -23.56
C THR A 302 13.35 9.53 -23.64
N THR A 303 13.07 10.45 -22.72
CA THR A 303 11.85 11.25 -22.70
C THR A 303 11.78 12.27 -23.83
N VAL A 304 10.56 12.54 -24.30
CA VAL A 304 10.23 13.60 -25.27
C VAL A 304 9.26 14.58 -24.62
N GLY A 305 9.74 15.81 -24.40
CA GLY A 305 8.95 16.86 -23.74
C GLY A 305 8.53 16.51 -22.31
N ASP A 306 7.62 17.32 -21.77
CA ASP A 306 7.08 17.13 -20.43
C ASP A 306 5.94 16.11 -20.41
N ALA A 307 5.87 15.30 -19.34
CA ALA A 307 4.72 14.45 -19.08
C ALA A 307 3.42 15.25 -18.95
N VAL A 308 2.34 14.74 -19.54
CA VAL A 308 1.02 15.37 -19.51
C VAL A 308 0.08 14.62 -18.58
N LYS A 309 -0.75 15.36 -17.83
CA LYS A 309 -1.81 14.76 -17.01
C LYS A 309 -2.96 14.29 -17.88
N ILE A 310 -3.31 13.01 -17.82
CA ILE A 310 -4.40 12.42 -18.61
C ILE A 310 -5.64 12.09 -17.76
N LEU A 311 -5.45 11.85 -16.46
CA LEU A 311 -6.53 11.60 -15.49
C LEU A 311 -6.09 12.09 -14.10
N ASP A 312 -7.04 12.43 -13.24
CA ASP A 312 -6.83 12.82 -11.84
C ASP A 312 -8.03 12.32 -11.04
N ILE A 313 -7.90 12.16 -9.72
CA ILE A 313 -9.00 11.72 -8.86
C ILE A 313 -10.24 12.60 -9.02
N ASP A 314 -11.42 11.99 -8.98
CA ASP A 314 -12.68 12.69 -8.77
C ASP A 314 -13.48 12.10 -7.60
N GLY A 315 -14.74 12.53 -7.44
CA GLY A 315 -15.59 12.09 -6.34
C GLY A 315 -15.89 10.58 -6.32
N SER A 316 -15.56 9.84 -7.39
CA SER A 316 -15.84 8.42 -7.54
C SER A 316 -14.62 7.50 -7.30
N ASP A 317 -13.44 8.05 -7.01
CA ASP A 317 -12.19 7.26 -6.92
C ASP A 317 -11.65 7.10 -5.49
N GLY A 318 -12.25 7.77 -4.50
CA GLY A 318 -11.71 7.77 -3.13
C GLY A 318 -10.39 8.57 -3.00
N PRO A 319 -9.44 8.12 -2.16
CA PRO A 319 -8.22 8.90 -1.88
C PRO A 319 -7.20 8.93 -3.02
N LEU A 320 -7.28 8.04 -4.01
CA LEU A 320 -6.30 7.92 -5.09
C LEU A 320 -6.84 7.17 -6.31
N VAL A 321 -6.15 7.36 -7.43
CA VAL A 321 -6.10 6.43 -8.56
C VAL A 321 -4.67 5.93 -8.72
N GLU A 322 -4.48 4.69 -9.16
CA GLU A 322 -3.16 4.07 -9.34
C GLU A 322 -3.17 2.91 -10.36
N ALA A 323 -2.03 2.22 -10.52
CA ALA A 323 -1.88 1.12 -11.47
C ALA A 323 -2.48 1.37 -12.87
N PRO A 324 -2.08 2.45 -13.56
CA PRO A 324 -2.56 2.73 -14.90
C PRO A 324 -2.10 1.66 -15.89
N ASN A 325 -2.96 1.27 -16.82
CA ASN A 325 -2.59 0.50 -18.00
C ASN A 325 -3.41 1.00 -19.19
N LEU A 326 -2.74 1.24 -20.33
CA LEU A 326 -3.37 1.86 -21.49
C LEU A 326 -3.34 0.90 -22.69
N ILE A 327 -4.47 0.79 -23.38
CA ILE A 327 -4.57 0.11 -24.68
C ILE A 327 -5.32 0.99 -25.68
N VAL A 328 -5.17 0.67 -26.96
CA VAL A 328 -5.93 1.27 -28.05
C VAL A 328 -6.59 0.16 -28.87
N THR A 329 -7.87 0.32 -29.15
CA THR A 329 -8.66 -0.62 -29.96
C THR A 329 -8.60 -0.24 -31.44
N SER A 330 -8.95 -1.19 -32.31
CA SER A 330 -8.89 -1.00 -33.77
C SER A 330 -9.78 0.13 -34.30
N ASP A 331 -10.79 0.56 -33.54
CA ASP A 331 -11.66 1.70 -33.87
C ASP A 331 -11.12 3.06 -33.37
N GLY A 332 -9.86 3.08 -32.88
CA GLY A 332 -9.18 4.27 -32.39
C GLY A 332 -9.63 4.73 -30.99
N THR A 333 -10.31 3.88 -30.22
CA THR A 333 -10.64 4.19 -28.82
C THR A 333 -9.50 3.78 -27.90
N TYR A 334 -9.03 4.73 -27.10
CA TYR A 334 -8.11 4.49 -25.99
C TYR A 334 -8.91 4.09 -24.75
N TYR A 335 -8.49 3.01 -24.10
CA TYR A 335 -8.99 2.59 -22.80
C TYR A 335 -7.85 2.68 -21.78
N LEU A 336 -8.09 3.45 -20.72
CA LEU A 336 -7.21 3.59 -19.57
C LEU A 336 -7.82 2.79 -18.42
N PHE A 337 -7.20 1.65 -18.11
CA PHE A 337 -7.44 0.90 -16.89
C PHE A 337 -6.67 1.55 -15.74
N PHE A 338 -7.24 1.51 -14.55
CA PHE A 338 -6.61 1.99 -13.33
C PHE A 338 -7.28 1.36 -12.12
N SER A 339 -6.59 1.35 -10.99
CA SER A 339 -7.22 1.02 -9.71
C SER A 339 -7.69 2.30 -9.02
N SER A 340 -8.85 2.23 -8.39
CA SER A 340 -9.40 3.31 -7.55
C SER A 340 -9.44 2.88 -6.11
N HIS A 341 -9.56 3.85 -5.20
CA HIS A 341 -9.56 3.66 -3.75
C HIS A 341 -8.23 3.14 -3.21
N CYS A 342 -8.16 2.87 -1.90
CA CYS A 342 -6.91 2.43 -1.28
C CYS A 342 -6.77 0.90 -1.32
N TYR A 343 -5.61 0.40 -1.74
CA TYR A 343 -5.31 -1.04 -1.81
C TYR A 343 -5.51 -1.79 -0.48
N THR A 344 -5.48 -1.08 0.66
CA THR A 344 -5.74 -1.64 1.99
C THR A 344 -7.23 -1.67 2.35
N SER A 345 -8.14 -1.43 1.41
CA SER A 345 -9.58 -1.37 1.68
C SER A 345 -10.36 -2.23 0.70
N PHE A 346 -11.55 -2.67 1.12
CA PHE A 346 -12.48 -3.38 0.25
C PHE A 346 -13.06 -2.51 -0.88
N GLY A 347 -12.88 -1.19 -0.81
CA GLY A 347 -13.21 -0.28 -1.91
C GLY A 347 -12.28 -0.41 -3.12
N TYR A 348 -11.07 -0.99 -2.95
CA TYR A 348 -10.12 -1.16 -4.05
C TYR A 348 -10.72 -1.99 -5.18
N ASN A 349 -10.63 -1.47 -6.40
CA ASN A 349 -11.27 -2.03 -7.57
C ASN A 349 -10.44 -1.79 -8.84
N VAL A 350 -10.67 -2.60 -9.87
CA VAL A 350 -10.23 -2.35 -11.25
C VAL A 350 -11.30 -1.51 -11.93
N LYS A 351 -10.96 -0.29 -12.32
CA LYS A 351 -11.81 0.64 -13.06
C LYS A 351 -11.20 0.93 -14.43
N TYR A 352 -11.99 1.54 -15.30
CA TYR A 352 -11.50 1.98 -16.60
C TYR A 352 -12.22 3.25 -17.04
N ALA A 353 -11.58 3.94 -17.98
CA ALA A 353 -12.13 5.10 -18.66
C ALA A 353 -11.74 5.05 -20.14
N HIS A 354 -12.52 5.70 -21.00
CA HIS A 354 -12.30 5.68 -22.45
C HIS A 354 -12.20 7.08 -23.04
N SER A 355 -11.49 7.22 -24.16
CA SER A 355 -11.32 8.47 -24.91
C SER A 355 -11.02 8.19 -26.39
N LYS A 356 -11.42 9.09 -27.28
CA LYS A 356 -10.96 9.11 -28.69
C LYS A 356 -9.63 9.87 -28.88
N SER A 357 -9.05 10.37 -27.79
CA SER A 357 -7.75 11.03 -27.76
C SER A 357 -6.87 10.47 -26.65
N LEU A 358 -5.64 10.08 -27.00
CA LEU A 358 -4.63 9.57 -26.07
C LEU A 358 -4.45 10.46 -24.84
N LYS A 359 -4.41 11.79 -25.05
CA LYS A 359 -4.21 12.79 -24.00
C LYS A 359 -5.50 13.20 -23.29
N GLY A 360 -6.61 12.50 -23.56
CA GLY A 360 -7.91 12.73 -22.94
C GLY A 360 -8.76 13.81 -23.65
N ARG A 361 -9.90 14.19 -23.06
CA ARG A 361 -10.42 13.81 -21.74
C ARG A 361 -11.00 12.39 -21.72
N TYR A 362 -10.72 11.65 -20.65
CA TYR A 362 -11.25 10.31 -20.42
C TYR A 362 -12.61 10.35 -19.72
N THR A 363 -13.54 9.51 -20.17
CA THR A 363 -14.84 9.28 -19.55
C THR A 363 -14.80 7.97 -18.76
N ARG A 364 -14.96 8.03 -17.44
CA ARG A 364 -14.99 6.84 -16.57
C ARG A 364 -16.19 5.97 -16.89
N ALA A 365 -16.02 4.66 -16.77
CA ALA A 365 -17.14 3.73 -16.75
C ALA A 365 -17.95 3.90 -15.45
N ASP A 366 -19.27 3.71 -15.54
CA ASP A 366 -20.17 3.82 -14.39
C ASP A 366 -19.89 2.72 -13.34
N ARG A 367 -19.73 1.48 -13.80
CA ARG A 367 -19.36 0.32 -12.97
C ARG A 367 -17.86 0.03 -13.10
N PRO A 368 -17.14 -0.22 -11.99
CA PRO A 368 -15.81 -0.82 -12.07
C PRO A 368 -15.84 -2.14 -12.85
N LEU A 369 -14.75 -2.46 -13.56
CA LEU A 369 -14.62 -3.74 -14.25
C LEU A 369 -14.62 -4.91 -13.26
N LEU A 370 -13.91 -4.79 -12.14
CA LEU A 370 -13.88 -5.77 -11.05
C LEU A 370 -13.86 -5.05 -9.71
N GLN A 371 -14.66 -5.50 -8.75
CA GLN A 371 -14.70 -4.97 -7.39
C GLN A 371 -14.81 -6.09 -6.35
N THR A 372 -14.67 -5.75 -5.07
CA THR A 372 -14.95 -6.69 -3.98
C THR A 372 -16.33 -7.32 -4.14
N SER A 373 -16.43 -8.61 -3.83
CA SER A 373 -17.58 -9.52 -3.99
C SER A 373 -17.81 -10.09 -5.39
N ASP A 374 -17.25 -9.51 -6.45
CA ASP A 374 -17.31 -10.10 -7.80
C ASP A 374 -16.64 -11.48 -7.78
N TRP A 375 -17.42 -12.55 -7.95
CA TRP A 375 -16.99 -13.95 -7.82
C TRP A 375 -16.18 -14.27 -6.54
N GLY A 376 -16.41 -13.53 -5.45
CA GLY A 376 -15.69 -13.72 -4.19
C GLY A 376 -14.30 -13.08 -4.13
N LEU A 377 -13.96 -12.20 -5.09
CA LEU A 377 -12.74 -11.39 -5.01
C LEU A 377 -12.82 -10.39 -3.85
N GLU A 378 -11.68 -10.10 -3.25
CA GLU A 378 -11.51 -9.07 -2.24
C GLU A 378 -10.44 -8.08 -2.70
N SER A 379 -10.79 -6.79 -2.80
CA SER A 379 -9.87 -5.72 -3.21
C SER A 379 -9.11 -6.02 -4.52
N PRO A 380 -9.79 -6.35 -5.63
CA PRO A 380 -9.10 -6.55 -6.91
C PRO A 380 -8.50 -5.25 -7.45
N GLY A 381 -7.30 -5.30 -8.02
CA GLY A 381 -6.65 -4.14 -8.62
C GLY A 381 -5.29 -4.47 -9.23
N GLY A 382 -4.48 -3.45 -9.52
CA GLY A 382 -3.15 -3.61 -10.11
C GLY A 382 -3.17 -4.34 -11.45
N ALA A 383 -4.15 -4.04 -12.31
CA ALA A 383 -4.42 -4.83 -13.50
C ALA A 383 -3.62 -4.39 -14.73
N THR A 384 -3.16 -5.38 -15.50
CA THR A 384 -2.52 -5.19 -16.81
C THR A 384 -3.27 -5.97 -17.86
N VAL A 385 -3.61 -5.30 -18.97
CA VAL A 385 -4.35 -5.88 -20.09
C VAL A 385 -3.39 -6.15 -21.25
N SER A 386 -3.58 -7.27 -21.94
CA SER A 386 -2.81 -7.58 -23.14
C SER A 386 -3.04 -6.53 -24.23
N ALA A 387 -2.03 -6.26 -25.06
CA ALA A 387 -2.12 -5.26 -26.12
C ALA A 387 -3.29 -5.49 -27.11
N ASP A 388 -3.73 -6.75 -27.27
CA ASP A 388 -4.88 -7.12 -28.10
C ASP A 388 -6.25 -6.94 -27.39
N GLY A 389 -6.26 -6.50 -26.14
CA GLY A 389 -7.46 -6.26 -25.35
C GLY A 389 -8.24 -7.51 -24.97
N SER A 390 -7.65 -8.71 -25.06
CA SER A 390 -8.39 -9.98 -24.85
C SER A 390 -8.10 -10.69 -23.52
N LYS A 391 -7.03 -10.30 -22.82
CA LYS A 391 -6.56 -10.93 -21.59
C LYS A 391 -6.23 -9.89 -20.54
N ILE A 392 -6.44 -10.26 -19.28
CA ILE A 392 -6.14 -9.40 -18.13
C ILE A 392 -5.47 -10.24 -17.04
N VAL A 393 -4.42 -9.70 -16.45
CA VAL A 393 -3.91 -10.14 -15.14
C VAL A 393 -4.19 -9.05 -14.13
N LEU A 394 -4.49 -9.44 -12.89
CA LEU A 394 -4.70 -8.52 -11.78
C LEU A 394 -4.25 -9.19 -10.48
N HIS A 395 -4.18 -8.42 -9.40
CA HIS A 395 -4.09 -8.99 -8.06
C HIS A 395 -5.39 -8.84 -7.28
N ALA A 396 -5.62 -9.71 -6.32
CA ALA A 396 -6.65 -9.56 -5.29
C ALA A 396 -6.17 -10.16 -3.96
N ASN A 397 -6.81 -9.80 -2.85
CA ASN A 397 -6.44 -10.32 -1.53
C ASN A 397 -6.65 -11.85 -1.45
N CYS A 398 -5.69 -12.53 -0.82
CA CYS A 398 -5.72 -13.96 -0.55
C CYS A 398 -5.10 -14.22 0.83
N GLY A 399 -5.87 -13.92 1.87
CA GLY A 399 -5.37 -13.88 3.24
C GLY A 399 -4.45 -12.68 3.46
N PRO A 400 -3.22 -12.85 4.01
CA PRO A 400 -2.31 -11.72 4.26
C PRO A 400 -1.53 -11.27 3.02
N HIS A 401 -1.82 -11.85 1.85
CA HIS A 401 -1.10 -11.65 0.61
C HIS A 401 -2.02 -11.07 -0.48
N ARG A 402 -1.40 -10.62 -1.58
CA ARG A 402 -2.09 -10.28 -2.83
C ARG A 402 -1.69 -11.31 -3.88
N CYS A 403 -2.64 -12.09 -4.36
CA CYS A 403 -2.43 -13.17 -5.32
C CYS A 403 -2.76 -12.70 -6.73
N MET A 404 -2.08 -13.25 -7.72
CA MET A 404 -2.37 -12.98 -9.13
C MET A 404 -3.56 -13.84 -9.59
N TRP A 405 -4.45 -13.20 -10.33
CA TRP A 405 -5.56 -13.80 -11.04
C TRP A 405 -5.43 -13.49 -12.54
N ALA A 406 -5.82 -14.43 -13.39
CA ALA A 406 -5.82 -14.30 -14.84
C ALA A 406 -7.26 -14.41 -15.36
N GLY A 407 -7.63 -13.54 -16.28
CA GLY A 407 -8.97 -13.53 -16.88
C GLY A 407 -8.94 -13.20 -18.37
N ALA A 408 -10.11 -13.30 -19.00
CA ALA A 408 -10.36 -12.79 -20.33
C ALA A 408 -11.38 -11.66 -20.25
N ILE A 409 -11.26 -10.67 -21.14
CA ILE A 409 -12.19 -9.56 -21.24
C ILE A 409 -12.73 -9.45 -22.67
N ASP A 410 -13.91 -8.84 -22.79
CA ASP A 410 -14.52 -8.44 -24.05
C ASP A 410 -14.75 -6.93 -24.03
N ILE A 411 -14.12 -6.21 -24.96
CA ILE A 411 -14.24 -4.77 -25.11
C ILE A 411 -15.29 -4.49 -26.17
N ARG A 412 -16.43 -3.95 -25.74
CA ARG A 412 -17.58 -3.66 -26.59
C ARG A 412 -17.54 -2.19 -27.02
N SER A 413 -16.83 -1.91 -28.11
CA SER A 413 -16.61 -0.55 -28.60
C SER A 413 -17.90 0.21 -28.95
N ASN A 414 -19.01 -0.48 -29.24
CA ASN A 414 -20.30 0.13 -29.57
C ASN A 414 -20.90 0.95 -28.41
N ASN A 415 -20.61 0.57 -27.17
CA ASN A 415 -21.11 1.26 -25.98
C ASN A 415 -20.01 1.58 -24.95
N HIS A 416 -18.74 1.40 -25.34
CA HIS A 416 -17.55 1.59 -24.50
C HIS A 416 -17.57 0.81 -23.18
N THR A 417 -18.23 -0.36 -23.17
CA THR A 417 -18.25 -1.25 -22.00
C THR A 417 -17.22 -2.34 -22.13
N ILE A 418 -16.65 -2.73 -21.00
CA ILE A 418 -15.75 -3.88 -20.88
C ILE A 418 -16.38 -4.84 -19.89
N VAL A 419 -16.42 -6.11 -20.25
CA VAL A 419 -16.90 -7.18 -19.37
C VAL A 419 -15.89 -8.31 -19.28
N MET A 420 -15.96 -9.07 -18.19
CA MET A 420 -15.25 -10.35 -18.10
C MET A 420 -15.92 -11.40 -18.99
N THR A 421 -15.12 -12.26 -19.60
CA THR A 421 -15.59 -13.39 -20.41
C THR A 421 -14.88 -14.68 -20.00
N GLU A 422 -15.36 -15.81 -20.50
CA GLU A 422 -14.78 -17.12 -20.22
C GLU A 422 -13.33 -17.16 -20.70
N LEU A 423 -12.41 -17.40 -19.76
CA LEU A 423 -11.00 -17.63 -20.07
C LEU A 423 -10.84 -19.08 -20.56
N THR A 424 -10.53 -19.24 -21.84
CA THR A 424 -10.19 -20.55 -22.42
C THR A 424 -8.73 -20.62 -22.86
N ALA A 425 -8.12 -21.80 -22.74
CA ALA A 425 -6.77 -22.03 -23.23
C ALA A 425 -6.72 -21.75 -24.75
N ASN A 426 -5.74 -20.97 -25.21
CA ASN A 426 -5.56 -20.54 -26.60
C ASN A 426 -6.66 -19.63 -27.18
N GLN A 427 -7.45 -18.95 -26.34
CA GLN A 427 -8.40 -17.95 -26.81
C GLN A 427 -7.68 -16.75 -27.46
N THR A 428 -7.71 -16.68 -28.79
CA THR A 428 -7.38 -15.45 -29.52
C THR A 428 -8.54 -14.46 -29.44
N ALA A 429 -8.26 -13.17 -29.51
CA ALA A 429 -9.29 -12.12 -29.53
C ALA A 429 -10.37 -12.45 -30.57
N THR A 430 -11.62 -12.61 -30.13
CA THR A 430 -12.75 -12.62 -31.04
C THR A 430 -12.99 -11.19 -31.46
N ASN A 431 -12.63 -10.83 -32.70
CA ASN A 431 -13.14 -9.61 -33.31
C ASN A 431 -14.67 -9.71 -33.31
N SER A 432 -15.33 -9.04 -32.37
CA SER A 432 -16.78 -8.90 -32.33
C SER A 432 -17.24 -7.90 -33.40
N THR A 433 -16.88 -8.15 -34.65
CA THR A 433 -17.55 -7.54 -35.79
C THR A 433 -18.74 -8.43 -36.17
N GLY A 434 -19.93 -8.08 -35.64
CA GLY A 434 -21.21 -8.43 -36.26
C GLY A 434 -22.18 -9.24 -35.41
N ARG A 435 -23.18 -8.55 -34.83
CA ARG A 435 -24.58 -8.67 -35.28
C ARG A 435 -25.40 -7.46 -34.86
#